data_AF-D1YWG4-F1
#
_entry.id   AF-D1YWG4-F1
#
_cell.length_a   1.000
_cell.length_b   1.000
_cell.length_c   1.000
_cell.angle_alpha   90.00
_cell.angle_beta   90.00
_cell.angle_gamma   90.00
#
_symmetry.space_group_name_H-M   'P 1'
#
loop_
_entity.id
_entity.type
_entity.pdbx_description
1 polymer ?
#
loop_
_entity_poly.entity_id
_entity_poly.type
_entity_poly.pdbx_seq_one_letter_code
_entity_poly.pdbx_strand_id
1 'polypeptide(L)'
;MEAVYFYEDKEKKPVDKLLEEEFFKRLGPSVREAAIMGTNRKTGYYLYVRADNPEKMKEAVRLIEESKIPIAKITGDEEKHILDYIHKEEDEAASGMGAIFG
;
A
#
# COMPACT_ATOMS: atom_id res chain seq x y z
N MET A 1 9.20 -9.76 -0.86
CA MET A 1 8.88 -9.25 0.50
C MET A 1 7.76 -8.24 0.36
N GLU A 2 6.87 -8.21 1.34
CA GLU A 2 5.67 -7.37 1.32
C GLU A 2 5.57 -6.65 2.65
N ALA A 3 5.05 -5.42 2.63
CA ALA A 3 4.63 -4.75 3.84
C ALA A 3 3.43 -3.86 3.57
N VAL A 4 2.65 -3.70 4.63
CA VAL A 4 1.49 -2.81 4.64
C VAL A 4 1.77 -1.68 5.61
N TYR A 5 1.50 -0.46 5.16
CA TYR A 5 1.55 0.75 5.95
C TYR A 5 0.16 1.37 5.99
N PHE A 6 -0.13 2.13 7.03
CA PHE A 6 -1.37 2.86 7.20
C PHE A 6 -1.04 4.34 7.43
N TYR A 7 -1.83 5.21 6.82
CA TYR A 7 -1.72 6.65 7.01
C TYR A 7 -3.09 7.31 6.96
N GLU A 8 -3.22 8.44 7.64
CA GLU A 8 -4.47 9.20 7.68
C GLU A 8 -4.68 9.99 6.37
N ASP A 9 -5.92 10.36 6.07
CA ASP A 9 -6.28 11.11 4.85
C ASP A 9 -5.45 12.39 4.64
N LYS A 10 -5.13 13.09 5.73
CA LYS A 10 -4.27 14.29 5.72
C LYS A 10 -2.89 14.04 5.10
N GLU A 11 -2.39 12.81 5.19
CA GLU A 11 -1.08 12.40 4.65
C GLU A 11 -1.19 11.81 3.23
N LYS A 12 -2.39 11.74 2.65
CA LYS A 12 -2.57 11.23 1.28
C LYS A 12 -1.76 12.03 0.26
N LYS A 13 -1.82 13.36 0.31
CA LYS A 13 -1.07 14.20 -0.63
C LYS A 13 0.45 14.00 -0.56
N PRO A 14 1.11 14.03 0.62
CA PRO A 14 2.55 13.78 0.68
C PRO A 14 2.92 12.33 0.32
N VAL A 15 2.09 11.33 0.69
CA VAL A 15 2.33 9.94 0.25
C VAL A 15 2.23 9.82 -1.26
N ASP A 16 1.20 10.38 -1.89
CA ASP A 16 1.03 10.33 -3.34
C ASP A 16 2.26 10.88 -4.08
N LYS A 17 2.78 12.03 -3.63
CA LYS A 17 4.04 12.61 -4.14
C LYS A 17 5.25 11.69 -3.96
N LEU A 18 5.33 10.99 -2.83
CA LEU A 18 6.39 9.99 -2.61
C LEU A 18 6.26 8.84 -3.62
N LEU A 19 5.04 8.39 -3.91
CA LEU A 19 4.78 7.35 -4.89
C LEU A 19 5.05 7.79 -6.34
N GLU A 20 5.08 9.10 -6.61
CA GLU A 20 5.45 9.65 -7.91
C GLU A 20 6.95 9.49 -8.24
N GLU A 21 7.79 9.25 -7.24
CA GLU A 21 9.22 8.97 -7.43
C GLU A 21 9.43 7.74 -8.32
N GLU A 22 10.43 7.81 -9.22
CA GLU A 22 10.73 6.71 -10.14
C GLU A 22 10.97 5.38 -9.41
N PHE A 23 11.55 5.45 -8.21
CA PHE A 23 11.77 4.29 -7.37
C PHE A 23 10.46 3.56 -7.03
N PHE A 24 9.46 4.29 -6.51
CA PHE A 24 8.17 3.72 -6.16
C PHE A 24 7.40 3.30 -7.41
N LYS A 25 7.44 4.09 -8.50
CA LYS A 25 6.84 3.67 -9.79
C LYS A 25 7.37 2.33 -10.30
N ARG A 26 8.67 2.08 -10.15
CA ARG A 26 9.30 0.79 -10.50
C ARG A 26 8.99 -0.33 -9.52
N LEU A 27 8.64 0.02 -8.29
CA LEU A 27 8.29 -0.94 -7.24
C LEU A 27 6.81 -1.35 -7.33
N GLY A 28 5.95 -0.50 -7.90
CA GLY A 28 4.52 -0.77 -8.09
C GLY A 28 3.70 -0.86 -6.79
N PRO A 29 3.88 0.04 -5.81
CA PRO A 29 3.09 0.02 -4.59
C PRO A 29 1.62 0.33 -4.90
N SER A 30 0.72 -0.26 -4.11
CA SER A 30 -0.72 -0.05 -4.22
C SER A 30 -1.26 0.69 -3.02
N VAL A 31 -2.21 1.59 -3.26
CA VAL A 31 -2.93 2.30 -2.20
C VAL A 31 -4.38 1.84 -2.20
N ARG A 32 -4.92 1.55 -1.01
CA ARG A 32 -6.33 1.18 -0.79
C ARG A 32 -6.94 1.99 0.34
N GLU A 33 -8.23 2.29 0.22
CA GLU A 33 -8.98 3.03 1.24
C GLU A 33 -9.36 2.12 2.40
N ALA A 34 -9.08 2.55 3.63
CA ALA A 34 -9.37 1.75 4.82
C ALA A 34 -10.88 1.44 4.96
N ALA A 35 -11.73 2.36 4.49
CA ALA A 35 -13.18 2.18 4.47
C ALA A 35 -13.66 0.98 3.64
N ILE A 36 -12.90 0.59 2.61
CA ILE A 36 -13.26 -0.50 1.69
C ILE A 36 -12.78 -1.86 2.21
N MET A 37 -11.66 -1.85 2.95
CA MET A 37 -10.98 -3.06 3.43
C MET A 37 -11.71 -3.79 4.57
N GLY A 38 -12.82 -3.24 5.07
CA GLY A 38 -13.59 -3.86 6.16
C GLY A 38 -12.85 -3.96 7.49
N THR A 39 -11.74 -3.22 7.67
CA THR A 39 -10.97 -3.22 8.92
C THR A 39 -11.62 -2.32 9.98
N ASN A 40 -11.08 -2.34 11.20
CA ASN A 40 -11.55 -1.45 12.27
C ASN A 40 -11.39 0.05 11.94
N ARG A 41 -10.54 0.40 10.96
CA ARG A 41 -10.27 1.80 10.58
C ARG A 41 -11.23 2.23 9.48
N LYS A 42 -12.11 3.17 9.80
CA LYS A 42 -13.10 3.72 8.86
C LYS A 42 -12.58 4.89 8.01
N THR A 43 -11.39 5.40 8.32
CA THR A 43 -10.78 6.57 7.68
C THR A 43 -9.30 6.33 7.45
N GLY A 44 -8.75 6.92 6.39
CA GLY A 44 -7.34 6.77 6.00
C GLY A 44 -7.12 5.74 4.91
N TYR A 45 -5.86 5.43 4.68
CA TYR A 45 -5.40 4.66 3.53
C TYR A 45 -4.34 3.65 3.96
N TYR A 46 -4.37 2.50 3.29
CA TYR A 46 -3.35 1.48 3.38
C TYR A 46 -2.44 1.55 2.15
N LEU A 47 -1.14 1.66 2.40
CA LEU A 47 -0.09 1.59 1.40
C LEU A 47 0.53 0.20 1.46
N TYR A 48 0.29 -0.59 0.41
CA TYR A 48 0.92 -1.87 0.19
C TYR A 48 2.18 -1.70 -0.66
N VAL A 49 3.30 -2.17 -0.13
CA VAL A 49 4.63 -2.09 -0.73
C VAL A 49 5.15 -3.50 -0.93
N ARG A 50 5.36 -3.90 -2.17
CA ARG A 50 5.95 -5.19 -2.53
C ARG A 50 7.31 -4.97 -3.19
N ALA A 51 8.32 -5.63 -2.68
CA ALA A 51 9.67 -5.57 -3.23
C ALA A 51 10.20 -6.99 -3.48
N ASP A 52 10.73 -7.24 -4.68
CA ASP A 52 11.34 -8.54 -5.02
C ASP A 52 12.63 -8.78 -4.22
N ASN A 53 13.36 -7.70 -3.91
CA ASN A 53 14.65 -7.76 -3.22
C ASN A 53 14.61 -7.03 -1.87
N PRO A 54 15.30 -7.56 -0.84
CA PRO A 54 15.40 -6.93 0.47
C PRO A 54 16.06 -5.54 0.41
N GLU A 55 16.98 -5.32 -0.52
CA GLU A 55 17.65 -4.02 -0.72
C GLU A 55 16.66 -2.94 -1.15
N LYS A 56 15.78 -3.25 -2.11
CA LYS A 56 14.69 -2.35 -2.51
C LYS A 56 13.76 -2.05 -1.33
N MET A 57 13.43 -3.07 -0.54
CA MET A 57 12.57 -2.87 0.64
C MET A 57 13.22 -1.90 1.64
N LYS A 58 14.54 -2.04 1.86
CA LYS A 58 15.30 -1.15 2.74
C LYS A 58 15.35 0.28 2.22
N GLU A 59 15.50 0.46 0.91
CA GLU A 59 15.48 1.78 0.27
C GLU A 59 14.09 2.43 0.33
N ALA A 60 13.01 1.66 0.12
CA ALA A 60 11.64 2.14 0.30
C ALA A 60 11.40 2.66 1.71
N VAL A 61 11.80 1.88 2.72
CA VAL A 61 11.71 2.27 4.14
C VAL A 61 12.50 3.55 4.39
N ARG A 62 13.73 3.62 3.87
CA ARG A 62 14.57 4.80 4.01
C ARG A 62 13.92 6.05 3.40
N LEU A 63 13.38 5.96 2.18
CA LEU A 63 12.70 7.09 1.51
C LEU A 63 11.46 7.55 2.28
N ILE A 64 10.70 6.61 2.84
CA ILE A 64 9.57 6.88 3.72
C ILE A 64 10.02 7.66 4.96
N GLU A 65 11.08 7.19 5.63
CA GLU A 65 11.64 7.84 6.82
C GLU A 65 12.20 9.23 6.49
N GLU A 66 12.91 9.39 5.38
CA GLU A 66 13.45 10.67 4.90
C GLU A 66 12.33 11.66 4.53
N SER A 67 11.19 11.16 4.06
CA SER A 67 10.02 11.99 3.75
C SER A 67 9.33 12.55 5.00
N LYS A 68 9.65 12.02 6.19
CA LYS A 68 9.06 12.43 7.49
C LYS A 68 7.53 12.35 7.54
N ILE A 69 6.95 11.52 6.69
CA ILE A 69 5.49 11.34 6.63
C ILE A 69 5.10 10.42 7.79
N PRO A 70 4.12 10.78 8.63
CA PRO A 70 3.63 9.92 9.69
C PRO A 70 2.79 8.77 9.11
N ILE A 71 3.48 7.74 8.62
CA ILE A 71 2.89 6.47 8.19
C ILE A 71 3.28 5.35 9.15
N ALA A 72 2.31 4.54 9.56
CA ALA A 72 2.49 3.47 10.54
C ALA A 72 2.55 2.12 9.82
N LYS A 73 3.61 1.35 10.05
CA LYS A 73 3.65 -0.03 9.55
C LYS A 73 2.61 -0.87 10.29
N ILE A 74 1.79 -1.59 9.54
CA ILE A 74 0.84 -2.57 10.05
C ILE A 74 1.52 -3.93 10.08
N THR A 75 1.34 -4.66 11.17
CA THR A 75 1.90 -6.01 11.35
C THR A 75 0.87 -6.90 12.07
N GLY A 76 1.03 -8.22 11.94
CA GLY A 76 0.17 -9.21 12.60
C GLY A 76 -1.05 -9.60 11.77
N ASP A 77 -2.16 -9.91 12.44
CA ASP A 77 -3.39 -10.39 11.78
C ASP A 77 -4.02 -9.36 10.84
N GLU A 78 -3.93 -8.07 11.17
CA GLU A 78 -4.45 -6.98 10.32
C GLU A 78 -3.68 -6.89 9.00
N GLU A 79 -2.35 -7.07 9.03
CA GLU A 79 -1.52 -7.12 7.82
C GLU A 79 -1.97 -8.27 6.91
N LYS A 80 -2.11 -9.48 7.46
CA LYS A 80 -2.55 -10.65 6.69
C LYS A 80 -3.92 -10.46 6.06
N HIS A 81 -4.86 -9.87 6.78
CA HIS A 81 -6.21 -9.61 6.26
C HIS A 81 -6.19 -8.63 5.08
N ILE A 82 -5.38 -7.58 5.19
CA ILE A 82 -5.22 -6.60 4.11
C ILE A 82 -4.54 -7.22 2.89
N LEU A 83 -3.47 -8.00 3.11
CA LEU A 83 -2.76 -8.69 2.04
C LEU A 83 -3.67 -9.68 1.30
N ASP A 84 -4.44 -10.48 2.04
CA ASP A 84 -5.39 -11.44 1.47
C ASP A 84 -6.44 -10.72 0.60
N TYR A 85 -7.01 -9.62 1.11
CA TYR A 85 -7.96 -8.81 0.34
C TYR A 85 -7.33 -8.24 -0.95
N ILE A 86 -6.10 -7.71 -0.87
CA ILE A 86 -5.40 -7.14 -2.03
C ILE A 86 -5.09 -8.23 -3.05
N HIS A 87 -4.52 -9.35 -2.63
CA HIS A 87 -4.22 -10.48 -3.52
C HIS A 87 -5.48 -11.02 -4.18
N LYS A 88 -6.59 -11.08 -3.44
CA LYS A 88 -7.87 -11.51 -3.98
C LYS A 88 -8.41 -10.52 -5.01
N GLU A 89 -8.38 -9.21 -4.72
CA GLU A 89 -8.74 -8.18 -5.71
C GLU A 89 -7.83 -8.24 -6.96
N GLU A 90 -6.52 -8.42 -6.77
CA GLU A 90 -5.56 -8.54 -7.88
C GLU A 90 -5.80 -9.81 -8.72
N ASP A 91 -6.12 -10.93 -8.08
CA ASP A 91 -6.47 -12.19 -8.77
C ASP A 91 -7.80 -12.08 -9.52
N GLU A 92 -8.81 -11.46 -8.90
CA GLU A 92 -10.11 -11.19 -9.55
C GLU A 92 -9.97 -10.21 -10.73
N ALA A 93 -9.07 -9.22 -10.62
CA ALA A 93 -8.71 -8.32 -11.70
C ALA A 93 -7.91 -9.01 -12.82
N ALA A 94 -6.99 -9.93 -12.47
CA ALA A 94 -6.14 -10.64 -13.43
C ALA A 94 -6.86 -11.81 -14.14
N SER A 95 -7.81 -12.47 -13.48
CA SER A 95 -8.56 -13.63 -14.00
C SER A 95 -9.68 -13.29 -15.00
N GLY A 96 -9.85 -12.03 -15.40
CA GLY A 96 -10.65 -11.69 -16.58
C GLY A 96 -12.17 -11.79 -16.40
N MET A 97 -12.70 -11.42 -15.24
CA MET A 97 -14.12 -11.04 -15.05
C MET A 97 -14.29 -9.73 -14.26
N GLY A 98 -13.30 -8.84 -14.28
CA GLY A 98 -13.43 -7.46 -13.79
C GLY A 98 -13.97 -6.55 -14.88
N ALA A 99 -15.25 -6.68 -15.22
CA ALA A 99 -15.93 -5.63 -15.97
C ALA A 99 -15.90 -4.33 -15.15
N ILE A 100 -15.73 -3.20 -15.87
CA ILE A 100 -16.17 -1.85 -15.49
C ILE A 100 -15.31 -1.09 -14.44
N PHE A 101 -14.20 -0.50 -14.88
CA PHE A 101 -13.96 0.95 -14.68
C PHE A 101 -13.28 1.50 -15.94
N GLY A 102 -14.11 1.68 -16.96
CA GLY A 102 -13.88 2.36 -18.23
C GLY A 102 -15.22 2.64 -18.88
#